data_AF-A0A935DXF3-F1
#
_entry.id   AF-A0A935DXF3-F1
#
_cell.length_a   1.000
_cell.length_b   1.000
_cell.length_c   1.000
_cell.angle_alpha   90.00
_cell.angle_beta   90.00
_cell.angle_gamma   90.00
#
_symmetry.space_group_name_H-M   'P 1'
#
loop_
_entity.id
_entity.type
_entity.pdbx_description
1 polymer ?
#
loop_
_entity_poly.entity_id
_entity_poly.type
_entity_poly.pdbx_seq_one_letter_code
_entity_poly.pdbx_strand_id
1 'polypeptide(L)'
;MVHALHEIHRVLKPGGALIDLRPVEENWSVEVASSAGYETAGRLGDLPAGVADDKAAFKAMREVESFGWFSKERGEDFSFHYYWDTPAEMKEFIDEEWEDFEKMDDDLYRKVCSLWASANADARVRVRVKMWAALWIKNNTAGSSFRHGLETTSTL
;
A
#
# COMPACT_ATOMS: atom_id res chain seq x y z
N MET A 1 -9.50 11.23 1.69
CA MET A 1 -9.54 9.84 2.19
C MET A 1 -10.39 9.64 3.45
N VAL A 2 -10.26 10.44 4.52
CA VAL A 2 -11.05 10.28 5.78
C VAL A 2 -12.56 10.24 5.53
N HIS A 3 -13.08 11.02 4.59
CA HIS A 3 -14.49 10.97 4.19
C HIS A 3 -14.94 9.56 3.70
N ALA A 4 -14.12 8.87 2.92
CA ALA A 4 -14.42 7.52 2.47
C ALA A 4 -14.42 6.52 3.64
N LEU A 5 -13.47 6.67 4.58
CA LEU A 5 -13.40 5.84 5.78
C LEU A 5 -14.60 6.06 6.70
N HIS A 6 -15.12 7.29 6.78
CA HIS A 6 -16.38 7.57 7.49
C HIS A 6 -17.55 6.81 6.86
N GLU A 7 -17.67 6.83 5.54
CA GLU A 7 -18.75 6.10 4.87
C GLU A 7 -18.63 4.58 5.02
N ILE A 8 -17.42 4.04 4.93
CA ILE A 8 -17.14 2.62 5.23
C ILE A 8 -17.54 2.30 6.67
N HIS A 9 -17.15 3.13 7.64
CA HIS A 9 -17.53 2.96 9.04
C HIS A 9 -19.06 2.99 9.20
N ARG A 10 -19.77 3.91 8.54
CA ARG A 10 -21.23 4.01 8.62
C ARG A 10 -21.93 2.74 8.14
N VAL A 11 -21.47 2.13 7.05
CA VAL A 11 -22.13 0.96 6.45
C VAL A 11 -21.73 -0.38 7.06
N LEU A 12 -20.52 -0.52 7.61
CA LEU A 12 -20.10 -1.75 8.26
C LEU A 12 -20.92 -2.01 9.53
N LYS A 13 -21.29 -3.27 9.76
CA LYS A 13 -21.84 -3.68 11.06
C LYS A 13 -20.75 -3.60 12.14
N PRO A 14 -21.12 -3.43 13.41
CA PRO A 14 -20.16 -3.56 14.52
C PRO A 14 -19.41 -4.90 14.42
N GLY A 15 -18.08 -4.88 14.59
CA GLY A 15 -17.21 -6.04 14.37
C GLY A 15 -16.92 -6.38 12.90
N GLY A 16 -17.45 -5.60 11.94
CA GLY A 16 -17.12 -5.73 10.52
C GLY A 16 -15.68 -5.34 10.20
N ALA A 17 -15.14 -5.87 9.11
CA ALA A 17 -13.75 -5.70 8.72
C ALA A 17 -13.56 -4.69 7.58
N LEU A 18 -12.46 -3.94 7.66
CA LEU A 18 -11.87 -3.16 6.57
C LEU A 18 -10.47 -3.74 6.30
N ILE A 19 -10.22 -4.06 5.03
CA ILE A 19 -8.89 -4.45 4.56
C ILE A 19 -8.27 -3.22 3.88
N ASP A 20 -7.19 -2.72 4.46
CA ASP A 20 -6.34 -1.69 3.89
C ASP A 20 -5.23 -2.38 3.10
N LEU A 21 -5.31 -2.34 1.77
CA LEU A 21 -4.36 -2.98 0.87
C LEU A 21 -3.89 -1.96 -0.17
N ARG A 22 -2.58 -1.69 -0.22
CA ARG A 22 -2.02 -0.69 -1.13
C ARG A 22 -0.53 -0.91 -1.39
N PRO A 23 -0.03 -0.51 -2.58
CA PRO A 23 1.41 -0.34 -2.75
C PRO A 23 1.92 0.76 -1.81
N VAL A 24 3.18 0.64 -1.41
CA VAL A 24 3.91 1.67 -0.65
C VAL A 24 5.08 2.13 -1.50
N GLU A 25 5.15 3.41 -1.79
CA GLU A 25 6.23 4.11 -2.48
C GLU A 25 7.53 3.97 -1.68
N GLU A 26 8.40 3.06 -2.14
CA GLU A 26 9.66 2.74 -1.47
C GLU A 26 10.72 2.21 -2.46
N ASN A 27 11.10 3.05 -3.41
CA ASN A 27 12.15 2.86 -4.42
C ASN A 27 12.21 1.41 -4.91
N TRP A 28 11.13 0.97 -5.57
CA TRP A 28 10.91 -0.43 -5.95
C TRP A 28 12.05 -0.97 -6.80
N SER A 29 12.48 -2.21 -6.54
CA SER A 29 13.62 -2.79 -7.26
C SER A 29 13.21 -3.32 -8.63
N VAL A 30 14.03 -2.99 -9.64
CA VAL A 30 13.95 -3.58 -10.99
C VAL A 30 15.00 -4.67 -11.10
N GLU A 31 14.57 -5.86 -11.49
CA GLU A 31 15.36 -7.08 -11.42
C GLU A 31 15.22 -7.88 -12.72
N VAL A 32 16.29 -8.58 -13.11
CA VAL A 32 16.26 -9.59 -14.18
C VAL A 32 16.28 -10.95 -13.51
N ALA A 33 15.23 -11.75 -13.70
CA ALA A 33 15.03 -13.03 -13.03
C ALA A 33 15.03 -14.18 -14.03
N SER A 34 15.66 -15.30 -13.67
CA SER A 34 15.70 -16.55 -14.43
C SER A 34 15.59 -17.75 -13.47
N SER A 35 15.62 -18.97 -14.00
CA SER A 35 15.68 -20.18 -13.19
C SER A 35 16.93 -20.26 -12.30
N ALA A 36 18.00 -19.54 -12.64
CA ALA A 36 19.25 -19.51 -11.87
C ALA A 36 19.23 -18.52 -10.69
N GLY A 37 18.21 -17.68 -10.59
CA GLY A 37 18.11 -16.63 -9.59
C GLY A 37 17.73 -15.29 -10.21
N TYR A 38 18.10 -14.19 -9.55
CA TYR A 38 17.84 -12.86 -10.06
C TYR A 38 19.00 -11.91 -9.79
N GLU A 39 19.13 -10.90 -10.63
CA GLU A 39 20.07 -9.80 -10.48
C GLU A 39 19.32 -8.47 -10.44
N THR A 40 19.68 -7.60 -9.51
CA THR A 40 19.06 -6.28 -9.37
C THR A 40 19.74 -5.28 -10.31
N ALA A 41 18.98 -4.76 -11.27
CA ALA A 41 19.45 -3.72 -12.19
C ALA A 41 19.52 -2.34 -11.52
N GLY A 42 18.61 -2.09 -10.59
CA GLY A 42 18.55 -0.86 -9.81
C GLY A 42 17.19 -0.68 -9.15
N ARG A 43 16.81 0.57 -8.90
CA ARG A 43 15.57 0.95 -8.22
C ARG A 43 14.90 2.08 -8.97
N LEU A 44 13.58 2.02 -9.04
CA LEU A 44 12.75 3.13 -9.48
C LEU A 44 12.85 4.27 -8.47
N GLY A 45 12.73 5.50 -8.96
CA GLY A 45 12.63 6.69 -8.11
C GLY A 45 11.25 6.79 -7.47
N ASP A 46 11.23 7.28 -6.23
CA ASP A 46 9.97 7.65 -5.58
C ASP A 46 9.39 8.91 -6.20
N LEU A 47 8.10 8.86 -6.56
CA LEU A 47 7.40 10.08 -6.95
C LEU A 47 7.00 10.89 -5.71
N PRO A 48 7.26 12.21 -5.66
CA PRO A 48 6.83 13.04 -4.54
C PRO A 48 5.32 12.95 -4.25
N ALA A 49 4.50 12.80 -5.30
CA ALA A 49 3.06 12.59 -5.17
C ALA A 49 2.73 11.25 -4.50
N GLY A 50 3.33 10.14 -4.95
CA GLY A 50 3.15 8.82 -4.33
C GLY A 50 3.56 8.79 -2.86
N VAL A 51 4.69 9.41 -2.52
CA VAL A 51 5.14 9.56 -1.12
C VAL A 51 4.14 10.39 -0.29
N ALA A 52 3.58 11.45 -0.88
CA ALA A 52 2.60 12.30 -0.21
C ALA A 52 1.28 11.54 0.03
N ASP A 53 0.82 10.77 -0.97
CA ASP A 53 -0.37 9.93 -0.88
C ASP A 53 -0.20 8.85 0.19
N ASP A 54 0.96 8.22 0.27
CA ASP A 54 1.26 7.25 1.32
C ASP A 54 1.19 7.85 2.71
N LYS A 55 1.79 9.02 2.90
CA LYS A 55 1.72 9.76 4.16
C LYS A 55 0.30 10.14 4.50
N ALA A 56 -0.47 10.64 3.53
CA ALA A 56 -1.86 11.02 3.72
C ALA A 56 -2.71 9.80 4.09
N ALA A 57 -2.45 8.66 3.46
CA ALA A 57 -3.19 7.44 3.71
C ALA A 57 -2.93 6.87 5.11
N PHE A 58 -1.66 6.73 5.51
CA PHE A 58 -1.31 6.32 6.89
C PHE A 58 -1.81 7.32 7.93
N LYS A 59 -1.82 8.62 7.62
CA LYS A 59 -2.40 9.64 8.51
C LYS A 59 -3.90 9.41 8.72
N ALA A 60 -4.68 9.21 7.65
CA ALA A 60 -6.12 9.01 7.76
C ALA A 60 -6.48 7.74 8.56
N MET A 61 -5.73 6.64 8.38
CA MET A 61 -5.96 5.42 9.15
C MET A 61 -5.71 5.63 10.64
N ARG A 62 -4.62 6.32 11.02
CA ARG A 62 -4.37 6.73 12.41
C ARG A 62 -5.44 7.65 12.96
N GLU A 63 -5.97 8.54 12.12
CA GLU A 63 -7.01 9.48 12.52
C GLU A 63 -8.33 8.76 12.85
N VAL A 64 -8.80 7.83 11.99
CA VAL A 64 -10.02 7.07 12.28
C VAL A 64 -9.86 6.07 13.43
N GLU A 65 -8.65 5.58 13.67
CA GLU A 65 -8.31 4.81 14.87
C GLU A 65 -8.41 5.69 16.13
N SER A 66 -7.90 6.93 16.09
CA SER A 66 -7.98 7.88 17.20
C SER A 66 -9.41 8.30 17.53
N PHE A 67 -10.31 8.31 16.54
CA PHE A 67 -11.75 8.51 16.73
C PHE A 67 -12.47 7.26 17.28
N GLY A 68 -11.76 6.15 17.42
CA GLY A 68 -12.32 4.88 17.87
C GLY A 68 -13.28 4.28 16.85
N TRP A 69 -13.20 4.60 15.56
CA TRP A 69 -14.05 3.99 14.52
C TRP A 69 -13.59 2.57 14.19
N PHE A 70 -12.27 2.39 14.14
CA PHE A 70 -11.62 1.12 13.87
C PHE A 70 -10.49 0.85 14.86
N SER A 71 -10.17 -0.42 15.05
CA SER A 71 -8.96 -0.84 15.73
C SER A 71 -8.17 -1.78 14.84
N LYS A 72 -6.86 -1.56 14.75
CA LYS A 72 -5.99 -2.42 13.96
C LYS A 72 -5.82 -3.78 14.65
N GLU A 73 -6.15 -4.84 13.94
CA GLU A 73 -5.96 -6.21 14.44
C GLU A 73 -4.57 -6.73 14.06
N ARG A 74 -4.20 -6.58 12.79
CA ARG A 74 -2.89 -6.97 12.26
C ARG A 74 -2.53 -6.13 11.05
N GLY A 75 -1.24 -6.05 10.75
CA GLY A 75 -0.78 -5.55 9.46
C GLY A 75 0.65 -5.97 9.19
N GLU A 76 0.96 -6.15 7.92
CA GLU A 76 2.22 -6.68 7.44
C GLU A 76 2.59 -6.07 6.08
N ASP A 77 3.89 -6.07 5.81
CA ASP A 77 4.43 -5.75 4.50
C ASP A 77 4.69 -7.06 3.74
N PHE A 78 4.42 -7.07 2.43
CA PHE A 78 4.79 -8.18 1.55
C PHE A 78 5.26 -7.67 0.19
N SER A 79 5.90 -8.55 -0.59
CA SER A 79 6.37 -8.22 -1.94
C SER A 79 5.38 -8.72 -3.00
N PHE A 80 4.93 -7.80 -3.85
CA PHE A 80 4.22 -8.10 -5.09
C PHE A 80 5.18 -7.93 -6.28
N HIS A 81 5.05 -8.76 -7.30
CA HIS A 81 5.97 -8.75 -8.44
C HIS A 81 5.19 -8.60 -9.74
N TYR A 82 5.49 -7.56 -10.50
CA TYR A 82 5.14 -7.48 -11.91
C TYR A 82 6.22 -8.16 -12.74
N TYR A 83 5.82 -8.89 -13.79
CA TYR A 83 6.74 -9.60 -14.68
C TYR A 83 6.43 -9.26 -16.13
N TRP A 84 7.50 -9.14 -16.92
CA TRP A 84 7.44 -8.96 -18.37
C TRP A 84 8.46 -9.88 -19.04
N ASP A 85 8.17 -10.32 -20.25
CA ASP A 85 9.08 -11.19 -20.99
C ASP A 85 10.28 -10.39 -21.51
N THR A 86 10.11 -9.09 -21.79
CA THR A 86 11.19 -8.23 -22.27
C THR A 86 11.29 -6.89 -21.53
N PRO A 87 12.47 -6.24 -21.54
CA PRO A 87 12.61 -4.86 -21.07
C PRO A 87 11.70 -3.87 -21.80
N ALA A 88 11.45 -4.10 -23.10
CA ALA A 88 10.62 -3.22 -23.92
C ALA A 88 9.16 -3.24 -23.44
N GLU A 89 8.60 -4.44 -23.20
CA GLU A 89 7.25 -4.61 -22.63
C GLU A 89 7.13 -3.98 -21.24
N MET A 90 8.15 -4.13 -20.38
CA MET A 90 8.17 -3.48 -19.08
C MET A 90 8.09 -1.96 -19.24
N LYS A 91 8.90 -1.41 -20.14
CA LYS A 91 8.92 0.04 -20.38
C LYS A 91 7.56 0.51 -20.89
N GLU A 92 7.03 -0.09 -21.95
CA GLU A 92 5.70 0.24 -22.49
C GLU A 92 4.61 0.21 -21.40
N PHE A 93 4.58 -0.83 -20.58
CA PHE A 93 3.61 -0.93 -19.50
C PHE A 93 3.78 0.16 -18.43
N ILE A 94 5.02 0.47 -18.01
CA ILE A 94 5.26 1.54 -17.04
C ILE A 94 4.92 2.92 -17.64
N ASP A 95 5.20 3.13 -18.92
CA ASP A 95 4.89 4.37 -19.64
C ASP A 95 3.37 4.60 -19.76
N GLU A 96 2.58 3.54 -19.94
CA GLU A 96 1.13 3.63 -20.19
C GLU A 96 0.29 3.54 -18.91
N GLU A 97 0.62 2.62 -18.00
CA GLU A 97 -0.27 2.23 -16.90
C GLU A 97 0.11 2.88 -15.57
N TRP A 98 1.34 3.40 -15.43
CA TRP A 98 1.78 4.02 -14.18
C TRP A 98 1.76 5.54 -14.34
N GLU A 99 0.84 6.19 -13.62
CA GLU A 99 0.68 7.65 -13.63
C GLU A 99 2.02 8.36 -13.34
N ASP A 100 2.34 9.36 -14.17
CA ASP A 100 3.54 10.19 -14.12
C ASP A 100 4.87 9.42 -14.23
N PHE A 101 5.25 9.15 -15.49
CA PHE A 101 6.37 8.36 -16.04
C PHE A 101 7.81 8.70 -15.53
N GLU A 102 8.00 9.45 -14.44
CA GLU A 102 9.33 9.84 -13.94
C GLU A 102 10.02 8.79 -13.05
N LYS A 103 9.40 7.62 -12.85
CA LYS A 103 9.94 6.58 -11.96
C LYS A 103 11.18 5.85 -12.50
N MET A 104 11.35 5.75 -13.83
CA MET A 104 12.44 5.01 -14.45
C MET A 104 13.31 5.91 -15.33
N ASP A 105 14.56 6.09 -14.93
CA ASP A 105 15.53 6.83 -15.73
C ASP A 105 16.16 5.97 -16.85
N ASP A 106 16.73 6.64 -17.85
CA ASP A 106 17.35 5.99 -19.02
C ASP A 106 18.58 5.15 -18.67
N ASP A 107 19.31 5.48 -17.59
CA ASP A 107 20.46 4.71 -17.13
C ASP A 107 20.01 3.36 -16.57
N LEU A 108 18.94 3.35 -15.78
CA LEU A 108 18.31 2.14 -15.25
C LEU A 108 17.77 1.28 -16.39
N TYR A 109 17.05 1.87 -17.34
CA TYR A 109 16.55 1.13 -18.50
C TYR A 109 17.70 0.47 -19.29
N ARG A 110 18.78 1.20 -19.55
CA ARG A 110 19.98 0.64 -20.21
C ARG A 110 20.62 -0.50 -19.42
N LYS A 111 20.67 -0.41 -18.08
CA LYS A 111 21.17 -1.49 -17.21
C LYS A 111 20.29 -2.73 -17.28
N VAL A 112 18.96 -2.56 -17.25
CA VAL A 112 18.00 -3.67 -17.38
C VAL A 112 18.19 -4.38 -18.72
N CYS A 113 18.27 -3.63 -19.83
CA CYS A 113 18.52 -4.19 -21.16
C CYS A 113 19.84 -4.96 -21.22
N SER A 114 20.91 -4.40 -20.64
CA SER A 114 22.23 -5.04 -20.63
C SER A 114 22.21 -6.34 -19.83
N LEU A 115 21.63 -6.34 -18.64
CA LEU A 115 21.51 -7.53 -17.79
C LEU A 115 20.66 -8.61 -18.46
N TRP A 116 19.50 -8.24 -19.02
CA TRP A 116 18.61 -9.17 -19.71
C TRP A 116 19.28 -9.79 -20.93
N ALA A 117 20.02 -9.01 -21.73
CA ALA A 117 20.74 -9.52 -22.90
C ALA A 117 21.88 -10.48 -22.54
N SER A 118 22.46 -10.36 -21.34
CA SER A 118 23.49 -11.28 -20.82
C SER A 118 22.94 -12.47 -20.03
N ALA A 119 21.64 -12.48 -19.74
CA ALA A 119 21.00 -13.50 -18.92
C ALA A 119 20.66 -14.77 -19.74
N ASN A 120 20.16 -15.79 -19.04
CA ASN A 120 19.71 -17.04 -19.67
C ASN A 120 18.50 -16.81 -20.59
N ALA A 121 18.26 -17.75 -21.51
CA ALA A 121 17.15 -17.66 -22.47
C ALA A 121 15.75 -17.63 -21.85
N ASP A 122 15.63 -18.03 -20.58
CA ASP A 122 14.38 -17.98 -19.79
C ASP A 122 14.25 -16.71 -18.94
N ALA A 123 15.16 -15.74 -19.10
CA ALA A 123 15.17 -14.53 -18.29
C ALA A 123 13.98 -13.62 -18.59
N ARG A 124 13.40 -13.08 -17.52
CA ARG A 124 12.31 -12.11 -17.50
C ARG A 124 12.72 -10.89 -16.71
N VAL A 125 12.06 -9.76 -16.99
CA VAL A 125 12.21 -8.56 -16.17
C VAL A 125 11.10 -8.55 -15.13
N ARG A 126 11.41 -8.10 -13.91
CA ARG A 126 10.41 -7.90 -12.86
C ARG A 126 10.64 -6.62 -12.07
N VAL A 127 9.54 -6.05 -11.58
CA VAL A 127 9.57 -5.00 -10.57
C VAL A 127 9.00 -5.56 -9.28
N ARG A 128 9.77 -5.47 -8.19
CA ARG A 128 9.34 -5.88 -6.86
C ARG A 128 8.78 -4.67 -6.11
N VAL A 129 7.46 -4.65 -5.99
CA VAL A 129 6.67 -3.63 -5.30
C VAL A 129 6.46 -4.05 -3.85
N LYS A 130 6.68 -3.11 -2.94
CA LYS A 130 6.30 -3.32 -1.54
C LYS A 130 4.82 -3.00 -1.37
N MET A 131 4.10 -3.92 -0.76
CA MET A 131 2.68 -3.79 -0.45
C MET A 131 2.49 -3.72 1.06
N TRP A 132 1.59 -2.86 1.49
CA TRP A 132 1.03 -2.85 2.83
C TRP A 132 -0.32 -3.55 2.84
N ALA A 133 -0.52 -4.45 3.80
CA ALA A 133 -1.83 -5.02 4.11
C ALA A 133 -2.13 -4.89 5.59
N ALA A 134 -3.32 -4.39 5.94
CA ALA A 134 -3.79 -4.36 7.32
C ALA A 134 -5.27 -4.70 7.44
N LEU A 135 -5.60 -5.44 8.49
CA LEU A 135 -6.97 -5.74 8.89
C LEU A 135 -7.37 -4.82 10.04
N TRP A 136 -8.49 -4.12 9.83
CA TRP A 136 -9.07 -3.18 10.77
C TRP A 136 -10.49 -3.62 11.11
N ILE A 137 -10.81 -3.67 12.41
CA ILE A 137 -12.13 -4.07 12.88
C ILE A 137 -12.90 -2.84 13.31
N LYS A 138 -14.13 -2.69 12.82
CA LYS A 138 -15.04 -1.64 13.26
C LYS A 138 -15.37 -1.85 14.73
N ASN A 139 -15.13 -0.81 15.53
CA ASN A 139 -15.43 -0.87 16.95
C ASN A 139 -16.93 -0.93 17.19
N ASN A 140 -17.32 -1.65 18.23
CA ASN A 140 -18.67 -1.57 18.75
C ASN A 140 -18.84 -0.16 19.31
N THR A 141 -19.57 0.68 18.59
CA THR A 141 -20.19 1.85 19.18
C THR A 141 -21.18 1.30 20.21
N ALA A 142 -20.72 1.13 21.44
CA ALA A 142 -21.62 1.02 22.57
C ALA A 142 -22.56 2.21 22.41
N GLY A 143 -23.84 1.95 22.17
CA GLY A 143 -24.85 3.01 22.23
C GLY A 143 -24.56 3.77 23.51
N SER A 144 -24.40 5.08 23.42
CA SER A 144 -24.18 5.92 24.58
C SER A 144 -25.37 5.70 25.51
N SER A 145 -25.20 4.81 26.48
CA SER A 145 -26.11 4.70 27.60
C SER A 145 -25.83 5.94 28.43
N PHE A 146 -26.50 7.04 28.08
CA PHE A 146 -26.78 8.12 29.00
C PHE A 146 -27.40 7.49 30.25
N ARG A 147 -26.59 7.28 31.29
CA ARG A 147 -27.10 7.01 32.63
C ARG A 147 -27.69 8.32 33.13
N HIS A 148 -29.00 8.47 32.94
CA HIS A 148 -29.81 9.44 33.64
C HIS A 148 -29.75 9.16 35.14
N GLY A 149 -29.43 10.23 35.90
CA GLY A 149 -29.86 10.54 37.26
C GLY A 149 -29.99 9.44 38.31
N LEU A 150 -29.29 9.66 39.44
CA LEU A 150 -29.96 9.78 40.74
C LEU A 150 -29.06 10.63 41.64
N GLU A 151 -29.43 11.91 41.77
CA GLU A 151 -29.03 12.75 42.88
C GLU A 151 -29.62 12.15 44.17
N THR A 152 -28.77 11.74 45.10
CA THR A 152 -29.17 11.53 46.48
C THR A 152 -28.87 12.81 47.25
N THR A 153 -29.87 13.69 47.36
CA THR A 153 -29.95 14.60 48.51
C THR A 153 -30.20 13.76 49.75
N SER A 154 -29.22 13.73 50.66
CA SER A 154 -29.46 13.29 52.03
C SER A 154 -29.26 14.49 52.94
N THR A 155 -30.37 15.10 53.30
CA THR A 155 -30.52 15.93 54.49
C THR A 155 -30.46 15.01 55.70
N LEU A 156 -29.58 15.28 56.65
CA LEU A 156 -29.78 15.20 58.11
C LEU A 156 -28.58 15.86 58.80
#